data_AF-A0A5E4I2L0-F1
#
_entry.id   AF-A0A5E4I2L0-F1
#
_cell.length_a   1.000
_cell.length_b   1.000
_cell.length_c   1.000
_cell.angle_alpha   90.00
_cell.angle_beta   90.00
_cell.angle_gamma   90.00
#
_symmetry.space_group_name_H-M   'P 1'
#
loop_
_entity.id
_entity.type
_entity.pdbx_description
1 polymer ?
#
loop_
_entity_poly.entity_id
_entity_poly.type
_entity_poly.pdbx_seq_one_letter_code
_entity_poly.pdbx_strand_id
1 'polypeptide(L)'
;MPMEAEEGKGEEAGSVPAEEGKFRGSKPDFRVVQPQVDKEGKQQLVDVGALWRNVSRSGNEFYTLKIGKMKLLVFENKFKD
;
A
#
# COMPACT_ATOMS: atom_id res chain seq x y z
N MET A 1 -18.16 -35.47 -36.16
CA MET A 1 -16.85 -35.61 -35.48
C MET A 1 -16.78 -34.56 -34.38
N PRO A 2 -16.32 -34.91 -33.18
CA PRO A 2 -16.40 -34.11 -31.94
C PRO A 2 -15.19 -33.18 -31.71
N MET A 3 -15.33 -32.26 -30.74
CA MET A 3 -14.32 -31.41 -30.08
C MET A 3 -13.68 -30.33 -30.99
N GLU A 4 -13.37 -29.11 -30.55
CA GLU A 4 -12.60 -28.78 -29.34
C GLU A 4 -13.07 -27.46 -28.70
N ALA A 5 -13.07 -27.46 -27.37
CA ALA A 5 -13.16 -26.27 -26.53
C ALA A 5 -11.78 -25.62 -26.48
N GLU A 6 -11.68 -24.31 -26.72
CA GLU A 6 -10.47 -23.55 -26.37
C GLU A 6 -10.63 -22.94 -24.98
N GLU A 7 -9.79 -23.46 -24.10
CA GLU A 7 -9.46 -23.01 -22.75
C GLU A 7 -9.00 -21.53 -22.79
N GLY A 8 -9.49 -20.66 -21.91
CA GLY A 8 -9.00 -20.62 -20.54
C GLY A 8 -7.57 -20.07 -20.46
N LYS A 9 -7.39 -18.75 -20.63
CA LYS A 9 -6.11 -18.09 -20.34
C LYS A 9 -6.33 -16.98 -19.31
N GLY A 10 -6.28 -17.40 -18.04
CA GLY A 10 -6.20 -16.50 -16.91
C GLY A 10 -4.92 -15.68 -17.01
N GLU A 11 -5.09 -14.37 -17.02
CA GLU A 11 -3.98 -13.42 -16.92
C GLU A 11 -3.25 -13.67 -15.60
N GLU A 12 -2.02 -14.15 -15.74
CA GLU A 12 -1.04 -14.27 -14.69
C GLU A 12 -0.90 -12.91 -14.00
N ALA A 13 -1.34 -12.85 -12.74
CA ALA A 13 -0.99 -11.79 -11.83
C ALA A 13 0.53 -11.72 -11.74
N GLY A 14 1.10 -10.82 -12.55
CA GLY A 14 2.53 -10.54 -12.58
C GLY A 14 3.00 -10.29 -11.16
N SER A 15 3.76 -11.24 -10.64
CA SER A 15 4.49 -11.11 -9.39
C SER A 15 5.55 -10.04 -9.63
N VAL A 16 5.21 -8.78 -9.38
CA VAL A 16 6.20 -7.72 -9.31
C VAL A 16 7.13 -8.08 -8.16
N PRO A 17 8.44 -8.29 -8.41
CA PRO A 17 9.37 -8.47 -7.31
C PRO A 17 9.30 -7.17 -6.51
N ALA A 18 8.77 -7.27 -5.29
CA ALA A 18 8.83 -6.23 -4.30
C ALA A 18 10.31 -6.00 -3.99
N GLU A 19 10.93 -5.16 -4.81
CA GLU A 19 12.24 -4.60 -4.52
C GLU A 19 12.13 -4.03 -3.11
N GLU A 20 12.87 -4.63 -2.19
CA GLU A 20 13.01 -4.18 -0.82
C GLU A 20 13.55 -2.75 -0.87
N GLY A 21 12.62 -1.79 -0.97
CA GLY A 21 12.89 -0.39 -0.77
C GLY A 21 13.58 -0.28 0.57
N LYS A 22 14.89 0.00 0.53
CA LYS A 22 15.77 0.06 1.69
C LYS A 22 15.12 0.93 2.77
N PHE A 23 14.48 0.29 3.76
CA PHE A 23 14.08 0.93 5.02
C PHE A 23 15.31 1.11 5.93
N ARG A 24 16.42 1.59 5.38
CA ARG A 24 17.64 1.89 6.12
C ARG A 24 17.76 3.41 6.25
N GLY A 25 17.10 3.97 7.27
CA GLY A 25 17.39 5.31 7.78
C GLY A 25 16.52 6.47 7.28
N SER A 26 15.60 6.27 6.34
CA SER A 26 14.76 7.38 5.86
C SER A 26 13.60 7.67 6.83
N LYS A 27 13.62 8.88 7.38
CA LYS A 27 12.53 9.44 8.20
C LYS A 27 11.22 9.37 7.41
N PRO A 28 10.09 8.98 8.03
CA PRO A 28 8.80 8.97 7.35
C PRO A 28 8.38 10.38 6.94
N ASP A 29 7.78 10.50 5.75
CA ASP A 29 7.20 11.75 5.26
C ASP A 29 5.94 12.12 6.06
N PHE A 30 5.10 11.13 6.35
CA PHE A 30 3.88 11.33 7.13
C PHE A 30 3.73 10.29 8.23
N ARG A 31 3.15 10.71 9.36
CA ARG A 31 2.67 9.81 10.41
C ARG A 31 1.19 9.54 10.22
N VAL A 32 0.77 8.33 10.56
CA VAL A 32 -0.61 7.89 10.47
C VAL A 32 -1.14 7.75 11.88
N VAL A 33 -2.15 8.56 12.18
CA VAL A 33 -2.81 8.57 13.49
C VAL A 33 -4.24 8.09 13.34
N GLN A 34 -4.74 7.35 14.33
CA GLN A 34 -6.14 6.95 14.43
C GLN A 34 -6.75 7.49 15.72
N PRO A 35 -7.95 8.08 15.66
CA PRO A 35 -8.68 8.45 16.86
C PRO A 35 -9.15 7.19 17.58
N GLN A 36 -8.81 7.06 18.85
CA GLN A 36 -9.39 6.08 19.76
C GLN A 36 -10.14 6.79 20.87
N VAL A 37 -11.28 6.20 21.26
CA VAL A 37 -12.07 6.67 22.39
C VAL A 37 -11.56 5.96 23.63
N ASP A 38 -11.06 6.73 24.58
CA ASP A 38 -10.64 6.20 25.88
C ASP A 38 -11.86 5.80 26.73
N LYS A 39 -11.65 5.06 27.82
CA LYS A 39 -12.71 4.62 28.74
C LYS A 39 -13.50 5.78 29.35
N GLU A 40 -12.89 6.96 29.43
CA GLU A 40 -13.54 8.21 29.86
C GLU A 40 -14.34 8.93 28.76
N GLY A 41 -14.43 8.36 27.54
CA GLY A 41 -15.13 8.98 26.41
C GLY A 41 -14.35 10.10 25.69
N LYS A 42 -13.10 10.34 26.07
CA LYS A 42 -12.22 11.32 25.41
C LYS A 42 -11.57 10.73 24.17
N GLN A 43 -11.52 11.50 23.08
CA GLN A 43 -10.79 11.11 21.87
C GLN A 43 -9.30 11.38 22.04
N GLN A 44 -8.49 10.35 21.81
CA GLN A 44 -7.03 10.44 21.76
C GLN A 44 -6.55 9.99 20.38
N LEU A 45 -5.58 10.72 19.83
CA LEU A 45 -4.94 10.33 18.57
C LEU A 45 -3.78 9.38 18.88
N VAL A 46 -3.89 8.15 18.40
CA VAL A 46 -2.88 7.11 18.59
C VAL A 46 -2.06 6.99 17.32
N ASP A 47 -0.72 7.01 17.44
CA ASP A 47 0.19 6.73 16.33
C ASP A 47 0.11 5.24 15.99
N VAL A 48 -0.38 4.94 14.78
CA VAL A 48 -0.60 3.54 14.32
C VAL A 48 0.39 3.14 13.23
N GLY A 49 1.09 4.11 12.65
CA GLY A 49 1.92 3.84 11.49
C GLY A 49 2.51 5.08 10.85
N ALA A 50 3.10 4.88 9.68
CA ALA A 50 3.69 5.95 8.90
C ALA A 50 3.62 5.66 7.40
N LEU A 51 3.82 6.72 6.60
CA LEU A 51 3.91 6.67 5.15
C LEU A 51 5.28 7.15 4.72
N TRP A 52 5.82 6.49 3.70
CA TRP A 52 7.06 6.86 3.04
C TRP A 52 6.79 7.08 1.56
N ARG A 53 7.17 8.25 1.06
CA ARG A 53 7.14 8.54 -0.38
C ARG A 53 8.22 7.75 -1.08
N ASN A 54 7.86 7.13 -2.19
CA ASN A 54 8.75 6.40 -3.06
C ASN A 54 8.47 6.78 -4.51
N VAL A 55 9.48 6.62 -5.35
CA VAL A 55 9.38 6.83 -6.79
C VAL A 55 9.73 5.51 -7.46
N SER A 56 8.82 5.03 -8.31
CA SER A 56 9.03 3.80 -9.07
C SER A 56 10.09 4.00 -10.15
N ARG A 57 10.61 2.90 -10.70
CA ARG A 57 11.58 2.93 -11.81
C ARG A 57 11.06 3.69 -13.04
N SER A 58 9.75 3.66 -13.27
CA SER A 58 9.07 4.37 -14.36
C SER A 58 8.78 5.84 -14.04
N GLY A 59 9.21 6.35 -12.88
CA GLY A 59 9.00 7.74 -12.45
C GLY A 59 7.65 8.01 -11.78
N ASN A 60 6.78 7.02 -11.65
CA ASN A 60 5.50 7.20 -10.95
C ASN A 60 5.69 7.24 -9.44
N GLU A 61 5.03 8.18 -8.79
CA GLU A 61 5.04 8.33 -7.34
C GLU A 61 4.09 7.35 -6.67
N PHE A 62 4.53 6.77 -5.56
CA PHE A 62 3.69 5.94 -4.71
C PHE A 62 4.13 6.10 -3.25
N TYR A 63 3.24 5.75 -2.33
CA TYR A 63 3.56 5.72 -0.92
C TYR A 63 3.56 4.29 -0.41
N THR A 64 4.49 3.99 0.49
CA THR A 64 4.44 2.78 1.28
C THR A 64 3.85 3.14 2.64
N LEU A 65 2.70 2.57 2.97
CA LEU A 65 2.05 2.70 4.27
C LEU A 65 2.45 1.50 5.14
N LYS A 66 3.01 1.75 6.34
CA LYS A 66 3.26 0.71 7.34
C LYS A 66 2.39 0.95 8.55
N ILE A 67 1.56 -0.03 8.90
CA ILE A 67 0.72 -0.02 10.11
C ILE A 67 1.03 -1.31 10.89
N GLY A 68 1.68 -1.18 12.04
CA GLY A 68 2.19 -2.33 12.80
C GLY A 68 3.07 -3.26 11.93
N LYS A 69 2.60 -4.49 11.70
CA LYS A 69 3.27 -5.50 10.86
C LYS A 69 2.82 -5.47 9.39
N MET A 70 1.75 -4.73 9.07
CA MET A 70 1.21 -4.64 7.72
C MET A 70 1.96 -3.58 6.91
N LYS A 71 2.18 -3.86 5.63
CA LYS A 71 2.73 -2.92 4.64
C LYS A 71 1.80 -2.88 3.44
N LEU A 72 1.39 -1.70 3.03
CA LEU A 72 0.49 -1.47 1.90
C LEU A 72 1.13 -0.47 0.93
N LEU A 73 0.90 -0.67 -0.36
CA LEU A 73 1.24 0.31 -1.39
C LEU A 73 0.02 1.21 -1.61
N VAL A 74 0.25 2.52 -1.61
CA VAL A 74 -0.77 3.54 -1.78
C VAL A 74 -0.44 4.33 -3.03
N PHE A 75 -1.41 4.40 -3.95
CA PHE A 75 -1.30 5.11 -5.21
C PHE A 75 -2.30 6.27 -5.21
N GLU A 76 -1.96 7.33 -5.93
CA GLU A 76 -2.88 8.44 -6.15
C GLU A 76 -4.11 7.96 -6.94
N ASN A 77 -5.30 8.34 -6.48
CA ASN A 77 -6.53 8.05 -7.20
C ASN A 77 -6.73 9.07 -8.33
N LYS A 78 -6.42 8.66 -9.56
CA LYS A 78 -6.53 9.50 -10.76
C LYS A 78 -7.94 9.63 -11.35
N PHE A 79 -8.95 8.97 -10.76
CA PHE A 79 -10.31 8.88 -11.30
C PHE A 79 -11.31 9.81 -10.60
N LYS A 80 -10.88 10.99 -10.15
CA LYS A 80 -11.75 11.93 -9.44
C LYS A 80 -11.91 13.22 -10.24
N ASP A 81 -12.89 13.22 -11.14
CA ASP A 81 -13.57 14.39 -11.68
C ASP A 81 -15.08 14.19 -11.48
#